data_AF-A0A3M2EB63-F1
#
_entry.id   AF-A0A3M2EB63-F1
#
_cell.length_a   1.000
_cell.length_b   1.000
_cell.length_c   1.000
_cell.angle_alpha   90.00
_cell.angle_beta   90.00
_cell.angle_gamma   90.00
#
_symmetry.space_group_name_H-M   'P 1'
#
loop_
_entity.id
_entity.type
_entity.pdbx_description
1 polymer ?
#
loop_
_entity_poly.entity_id
_entity_poly.type
_entity_poly.pdbx_seq_one_letter_code
_entity_poly.pdbx_strand_id
1 'polypeptide(L)' 'MSVTLTQAAADKVLGLLENEQNEALNLRVFVSGGGCSGFQY' A
#
# COMPACT_ATOMS: atom_id res chain seq x y z
N MET A 1 2.02 -5.96 17.10
CA MET A 1 1.72 -4.72 16.35
C MET A 1 1.08 -5.13 15.04
N SER A 2 -0.17 -4.75 14.79
CA SER A 2 -0.94 -5.14 13.59
C SER A 2 -1.06 -3.96 12.64
N VAL A 3 -0.85 -4.20 11.34
CA VAL A 3 -1.13 -3.23 10.28
C VAL A 3 -2.48 -3.60 9.68
N THR A 4 -3.40 -2.64 9.64
CA THR A 4 -4.75 -2.84 9.08
C THR A 4 -4.87 -2.06 7.78
N LEU A 5 -5.43 -2.70 6.75
CA LEU A 5 -5.70 -2.08 5.46
C LEU A 5 -7.19 -1.68 5.40
N THR A 6 -7.49 -0.51 4.87
CA THR A 6 -8.89 -0.13 4.56
C THR A 6 -9.36 -0.84 3.30
N GLN A 7 -10.68 -0.99 3.13
CA GLN A 7 -11.24 -1.64 1.95
C GLN A 7 -10.79 -0.96 0.64
N ALA A 8 -10.86 0.38 0.58
CA ALA A 8 -10.42 1.13 -0.60
C ALA A 8 -8.94 0.94 -0.93
N ALA A 9 -8.08 0.78 0.08
CA ALA A 9 -6.66 0.50 -0.14
C ALA A 9 -6.45 -0.94 -0.63
N ALA A 10 -7.24 -1.91 -0.14
CA ALA A 10 -7.22 -3.28 -0.62
C ALA A 10 -7.63 -3.37 -2.09
N ASP A 11 -8.73 -2.72 -2.48
CA ASP A 11 -9.23 -2.70 -3.86
C ASP A 11 -8.18 -2.10 -4.82
N LYS A 12 -7.49 -1.04 -4.37
CA LYS A 12 -6.41 -0.43 -5.16
C LYS A 12 -5.21 -1.36 -5.34
N VAL A 13 -4.77 -2.04 -4.27
CA VAL A 13 -3.66 -3.00 -4.35
C VAL A 13 -4.03 -4.17 -5.26
N LEU A 14 -5.26 -4.68 -5.16
CA LEU A 14 -5.76 -5.75 -6.01
C LEU A 14 -5.72 -5.36 -7.49
N GLY A 15 -6.24 -4.17 -7.82
CA GLY A 15 -6.17 -3.68 -9.20
C GLY A 15 -4.74 -3.58 -9.72
N LEU A 16 -3.76 -3.16 -8.90
CA LEU A 16 -2.36 -3.14 -9.31
C LEU A 16 -1.79 -4.55 -9.56
N LEU A 17 -2.15 -5.54 -8.74
CA LEU A 17 -1.73 -6.93 -8.92
C LEU A 17 -2.29 -7.54 -10.21
N GLU A 18 -3.56 -7.28 -10.51
CA GLU A 18 -4.23 -7.78 -11.72
C GLU A 18 -3.60 -7.23 -13.01
N ASN A 19 -3.14 -5.98 -13.00
CA ASN A 19 -2.53 -5.34 -14.17
C ASN A 19 -1.16 -5.94 -14.54
N GLU A 20 -0.39 -6.45 -13.57
CA GLU A 20 0.95 -6.99 -13.84
C GLU A 20 0.96 -8.48 -14.22
N GLN A 21 -0.16 -9.20 -14.07
CA GLN A 21 -0.27 -10.66 -14.32
C GLN A 21 0.89 -11.49 -13.74
N ASN A 22 1.42 -11.08 -12.59
CA ASN A 22 2.57 -11.73 -11.94
C ASN A 22 2.18 -12.24 -10.56
N GLU A 23 2.02 -13.57 -10.47
CA GLU A 23 1.64 -14.27 -9.24
C GLU A 23 2.70 -14.21 -8.14
N ALA A 24 3.93 -13.78 -8.45
CA ALA A 24 5.01 -13.61 -7.47
C ALA A 24 5.02 -12.22 -6.81
N LEU A 25 4.13 -11.31 -7.20
CA LEU A 25 4.03 -9.98 -6.58
C LEU A 25 3.49 -10.06 -5.16
N ASN A 26 4.07 -9.22 -4.29
CA ASN A 26 3.70 -9.15 -2.88
C ASN A 26 3.65 -7.70 -2.42
N LEU A 27 2.75 -7.40 -1.48
CA LEU A 27 2.66 -6.08 -0.87
C LEU A 27 3.80 -5.88 0.14
N ARG A 28 4.67 -4.90 -0.14
CA ARG A 28 5.75 -4.50 0.78
C ARG A 28 5.43 -3.15 1.40
N VAL A 29 5.40 -3.10 2.73
CA VAL A 29 5.28 -1.85 3.50
C VAL A 29 6.69 -1.33 3.81
N PHE A 30 6.94 -0.06 3.52
CA PHE A 30 8.17 0.63 3.89
C PHE A 30 7.85 2.05 4.36
N VAL A 31 8.70 2.59 5.22
CA VAL A 31 8.60 3.98 5.67
C VAL A 31 9.47 4.82 4.74
N SER A 32 8.88 5.81 4.09
CA SER A 32 9.64 6.85 3.39
C SER A 32 9.89 8.01 4.35
N GLY A 33 11.13 8.51 4.40
CA GLY A 33 11.49 9.65 5.25
C GLY A 33 10.91 10.95 4.70
N GLY A 34 9.74 11.36 5.20
CA GLY A 34 9.00 12.54 4.74
C GLY A 34 9.30 13.85 5.48
N GLY A 35 10.22 13.86 6.45
CA GLY A 35 10.43 15.02 7.32
C GLY A 35 9.20 15.38 8.17
N CYS A 36 9.35 16.30 9.13
CA CYS A 36 8.34 16.61 10.16
C CYS A 36 7.12 17.43 9.65
N SER A 37 6.60 17.15 8.45
CA SER A 37 5.47 17.89 7.83
C SER A 37 4.18 17.06 7.76
N GLY A 38 4.00 16.20 8.79
CA GLY A 38 3.13 15.03 8.79
C GLY A 38 1.63 15.24 8.99
N PHE A 39 1.03 16.33 8.50
CA PHE A 39 -0.42 16.41 8.34
C PHE A 39 -0.78 17.22 7.10
N GLN A 40 -1.27 16.53 6.08
CA GLN A 40 -2.02 17.13 4.97
C GLN A 40 -3.45 16.57 5.07
N TYR A 41 -4.43 17.48 5.06
CA TYR A 41 -5.86 17.23 5.31
C TYR A 41 -6.48 16.20 4.37
#